data_AF-F3LEH2-F1
#
_entry.id   AF-F3LEH2-F1
#
_cell.length_a   1.000
_cell.length_b   1.000
_cell.length_c   1.000
_cell.angle_alpha   90.00
_cell.angle_beta   90.00
_cell.angle_gamma   90.00
#
_symmetry.space_group_name_H-M   'P 1'
#
loop_
_entity.id
_entity.type
_entity.pdbx_description
1 polymer ?
#
loop_
_entity_poly.entity_id
_entity_poly.type
_entity_poly.pdbx_seq_one_letter_code
_entity_poly.pdbx_strand_id
1 'polypeptide(L)'
;MSFSKASLSKVLVSKTIGVLGGTFDPVHNGHIQIALDALEALGLDEVRLMPCHRPPHRDCPALASEQRVELLRLAVKDHPQLSVDTRELLREQASYTVTTLESLRKELGANVSIVFIMGADAFAQLTTWYQWERLRDLAHIIVMARPNSSSPSHPVLQQWVEQAKLSASESEQYGEDLSANIYAQFHQQPAGGFALLERHLMDVSATAIRTELEGVNDSKAAAHLPRAVATYIQENGLYRSGR
;
A
#
# COMPACT_ATOMS: atom_id res chain seq x y z
N MET A 1 -30.46 -40.24 5.60
CA MET A 1 -29.24 -39.71 6.23
C MET A 1 -29.10 -38.25 5.79
N SER A 2 -29.40 -37.31 6.69
CA SER A 2 -29.38 -35.87 6.39
C SER A 2 -27.99 -35.33 6.70
N PHE A 3 -27.29 -34.82 5.68
CA PHE A 3 -26.04 -34.10 5.88
C PHE A 3 -26.38 -32.72 6.43
N SER A 4 -26.02 -32.49 7.69
CA SER A 4 -26.03 -31.18 8.34
C SER A 4 -25.14 -30.23 7.53
N LYS A 5 -25.76 -29.20 6.93
CA LYS A 5 -25.02 -28.01 6.47
C LYS A 5 -24.47 -27.35 7.73
N ALA A 6 -23.18 -27.57 8.02
CA ALA A 6 -22.47 -26.76 8.98
C ALA A 6 -22.63 -25.29 8.56
N SER A 7 -23.42 -24.55 9.32
CA SER A 7 -23.53 -23.10 9.21
C SER A 7 -22.18 -22.53 9.62
N LEU A 8 -21.30 -22.31 8.65
CA LEU A 8 -20.11 -21.47 8.81
C LEU A 8 -20.62 -20.09 9.24
N SER A 9 -20.48 -19.77 10.52
CA SER A 9 -20.67 -18.42 11.01
C SER A 9 -19.74 -17.51 10.21
N LYS A 10 -20.29 -16.68 9.32
CA LYS A 10 -19.55 -15.60 8.66
C LYS A 10 -18.90 -14.77 9.78
N VAL A 11 -17.58 -14.89 9.94
CA VAL A 11 -16.84 -13.95 10.78
C VAL A 11 -16.88 -12.63 10.04
N LEU A 12 -17.76 -11.72 10.44
CA LEU A 12 -17.73 -10.35 9.93
C LEU A 12 -16.63 -9.63 10.70
N VAL A 13 -15.65 -9.07 9.98
CA VAL A 13 -14.62 -8.24 10.61
C VAL A 13 -15.23 -6.94 11.10
N SER A 14 -14.67 -6.39 12.17
CA SER A 14 -15.16 -5.15 12.79
C SER A 14 -14.74 -3.89 12.03
N LYS A 15 -13.61 -3.95 11.32
CA LYS A 15 -13.04 -2.91 10.47
C LYS A 15 -12.11 -3.53 9.43
N THR A 16 -11.91 -2.82 8.33
CA THR A 16 -11.00 -3.17 7.23
C THR A 16 -10.04 -2.00 6.97
N ILE A 17 -8.77 -2.21 7.30
CA ILE A 17 -7.74 -1.17 7.30
C ILE A 17 -6.70 -1.47 6.21
N GLY A 18 -6.43 -0.48 5.36
CA GLY A 18 -5.32 -0.53 4.42
C GLY A 18 -4.00 -0.07 5.04
N VAL A 19 -2.90 -0.67 4.62
CA VAL A 19 -1.54 -0.27 5.00
C VAL A 19 -0.72 -0.13 3.72
N LEU A 20 -0.27 1.09 3.45
CA LEU A 20 0.60 1.40 2.32
C LEU A 20 2.00 1.73 2.85
N GLY A 21 2.91 0.75 2.72
CA GLY A 21 4.31 0.92 3.09
C GLY A 21 5.12 1.62 1.98
N GLY A 22 6.07 2.46 2.35
CA GLY A 22 6.93 3.12 1.38
C GLY A 22 8.03 3.96 2.01
N THR A 23 9.01 4.38 1.21
CA THR A 23 10.04 5.32 1.68
C THR A 23 9.48 6.74 1.75
N PHE A 24 8.60 7.13 0.82
CA PHE A 24 7.98 8.47 0.74
C PHE A 24 9.02 9.61 0.80
N ASP A 25 9.94 9.61 -0.17
CA ASP A 25 11.06 10.57 -0.22
C ASP A 25 11.14 11.32 -1.56
N PRO A 26 10.20 12.24 -1.87
CA PRO A 26 9.04 12.60 -1.04
C PRO A 26 7.81 11.73 -1.30
N VAL A 27 6.78 11.88 -0.46
CA VAL A 27 5.39 11.51 -0.83
C VAL A 27 4.97 12.33 -2.05
N HIS A 28 4.15 11.75 -2.93
CA HIS A 28 3.73 12.38 -4.19
C HIS A 28 2.32 11.93 -4.57
N ASN A 29 1.71 12.57 -5.57
CA ASN A 29 0.31 12.35 -5.96
C ASN A 29 0.04 10.88 -6.34
N GLY A 30 1.00 10.19 -6.97
CA GLY A 30 0.89 8.75 -7.21
C GLY A 30 0.67 7.89 -5.95
N HIS A 31 1.33 8.22 -4.82
CA HIS A 31 1.11 7.50 -3.56
C HIS A 31 -0.27 7.76 -2.98
N ILE A 32 -0.73 9.01 -3.02
CA ILE A 32 -2.06 9.40 -2.52
C ILE A 32 -3.14 8.76 -3.37
N GLN A 33 -2.99 8.77 -4.70
CA GLN A 33 -3.92 8.10 -5.60
C GLN A 33 -4.03 6.60 -5.31
N ILE A 34 -2.91 5.91 -5.09
CA ILE A 34 -2.93 4.48 -4.71
C ILE A 34 -3.73 4.25 -3.43
N ALA A 35 -3.51 5.08 -2.41
CA ALA A 35 -4.23 4.96 -1.13
C ALA A 35 -5.73 5.19 -1.30
N LEU A 36 -6.12 6.21 -2.08
CA LEU A 36 -7.53 6.54 -2.35
C LEU A 36 -8.21 5.48 -3.23
N ASP A 37 -7.55 5.01 -4.29
CA ASP A 37 -8.06 3.96 -5.17
C ASP A 37 -8.32 2.66 -4.40
N ALA A 38 -7.39 2.26 -3.52
CA ALA A 38 -7.55 1.10 -2.68
C ALA A 38 -8.68 1.30 -1.67
N LEU A 39 -8.77 2.49 -1.06
CA LEU A 39 -9.83 2.83 -0.12
C LEU A 39 -11.21 2.72 -0.76
N GLU A 40 -11.41 3.33 -1.93
CA GLU A 40 -12.68 3.31 -2.65
C GLU A 40 -13.01 1.91 -3.16
N ALA A 41 -12.09 1.27 -3.89
CA ALA A 41 -12.35 0.00 -4.55
C ALA A 41 -12.65 -1.14 -3.58
N LEU A 42 -12.04 -1.13 -2.41
CA LEU A 42 -12.21 -2.19 -1.41
C LEU A 42 -13.19 -1.81 -0.30
N GLY A 43 -13.67 -0.56 -0.26
CA GLY A 43 -14.48 -0.05 0.85
C GLY A 43 -13.73 -0.09 2.18
N LEU A 44 -12.46 0.36 2.20
CA LEU A 44 -11.67 0.40 3.43
C LEU A 44 -12.18 1.50 4.37
N ASP A 45 -12.12 1.25 5.68
CA ASP A 45 -12.47 2.27 6.67
C ASP A 45 -11.42 3.39 6.72
N GLU A 46 -10.15 3.01 6.65
CA GLU A 46 -8.99 3.90 6.63
C GLU A 46 -7.81 3.28 5.88
N VAL A 47 -6.86 4.12 5.44
CA VAL A 47 -5.56 3.69 4.94
C VAL A 47 -4.45 4.39 5.72
N ARG A 48 -3.53 3.60 6.26
CA ARG A 48 -2.36 4.06 7.00
C ARG A 48 -1.15 4.08 6.05
N LEU A 49 -0.61 5.27 5.79
CA LEU A 49 0.66 5.44 5.09
C LEU A 49 1.81 5.24 6.08
N MET A 50 2.69 4.28 5.80
CA MET A 50 3.70 3.84 6.75
C MET A 50 5.12 4.06 6.20
N PRO A 51 5.80 5.16 6.58
CA PRO A 51 7.17 5.40 6.17
C PRO A 51 8.13 4.38 6.75
N CYS A 52 8.94 3.76 5.90
CA CYS A 52 10.00 2.88 6.37
C CYS A 52 11.17 3.65 6.98
N HIS A 53 11.84 3.05 7.98
CA HIS A 53 12.97 3.66 8.67
C HIS A 53 14.27 3.47 7.88
N ARG A 54 14.62 2.21 7.63
CA ARG A 54 15.78 1.80 6.83
C ARG A 54 15.31 0.75 5.82
N PRO A 55 15.07 1.11 4.55
CA PRO A 55 14.74 0.13 3.53
C PRO A 55 15.95 -0.81 3.36
N PRO A 56 15.83 -2.13 3.63
CA PRO A 56 16.98 -3.04 3.58
C PRO A 56 17.55 -3.24 2.17
N HIS A 57 16.88 -2.71 1.13
CA HIS A 57 17.19 -2.93 -0.28
C HIS A 57 17.31 -1.62 -1.09
N ARG A 58 17.47 -0.46 -0.46
CA ARG A 58 17.65 0.84 -1.14
C ARG A 58 18.68 1.72 -0.41
N ASP A 59 19.24 2.68 -1.15
CA ASP A 59 20.10 3.72 -0.58
C ASP A 59 19.39 4.52 0.52
N CYS A 60 20.16 5.16 1.39
CA CYS A 60 19.60 6.03 2.43
C CYS A 60 18.72 7.11 1.79
N PRO A 61 17.51 7.36 2.32
CA PRO A 61 16.66 8.45 1.85
C PRO A 61 17.39 9.79 1.91
N ALA A 62 17.08 10.69 0.97
CA ALA A 62 17.65 12.04 0.94
C ALA A 62 17.19 12.88 2.14
N LEU A 63 15.98 12.64 2.66
CA LEU A 63 15.47 13.27 3.88
C LEU A 63 15.50 12.36 5.10
N ALA A 64 15.72 12.97 6.27
CA ALA A 64 15.56 12.31 7.56
C ALA A 64 14.12 11.82 7.75
N SER A 65 13.94 10.84 8.65
CA SER A 65 12.64 10.20 8.88
C SER A 65 11.56 11.20 9.32
N GLU A 66 11.93 12.15 10.17
CA GLU A 66 11.06 13.18 10.71
C GLU A 66 10.58 14.13 9.61
N GLN A 67 11.45 14.49 8.67
CA GLN A 67 11.09 15.34 7.54
C GLN A 67 10.12 14.62 6.60
N ARG A 68 10.32 13.32 6.32
CA ARG A 68 9.40 12.53 5.50
C ARG A 68 8.03 12.39 6.16
N VAL A 69 7.98 12.22 7.49
CA VAL A 69 6.73 12.20 8.26
C VAL A 69 5.99 13.53 8.14
N GLU A 70 6.71 14.65 8.21
CA GLU A 70 6.09 15.96 8.06
C GLU A 70 5.46 16.15 6.67
N LEU A 71 6.18 15.76 5.61
CA LEU A 71 5.62 15.76 4.25
C LEU A 71 4.40 14.84 4.13
N LEU A 72 4.41 13.66 4.76
CA LEU A 72 3.27 12.75 4.78
C LEU A 72 2.06 13.36 5.49
N ARG A 73 2.25 14.00 6.65
CA ARG A 73 1.17 14.67 7.38
C ARG A 73 0.54 15.79 6.54
N LEU A 74 1.35 16.57 5.84
CA LEU A 74 0.87 17.58 4.91
C LEU A 74 0.09 16.96 3.75
N ALA A 75 0.53 15.82 3.23
CA ALA A 75 -0.11 15.12 2.12
C ALA A 75 -1.48 14.54 2.47
N VAL A 76 -1.66 14.03 3.70
CA VAL A 76 -2.92 13.37 4.12
C VAL A 76 -3.91 14.32 4.81
N LYS A 77 -3.52 15.57 5.08
CA LYS A 77 -4.29 16.52 5.90
C LYS A 77 -5.75 16.68 5.44
N ASP A 78 -5.97 16.74 4.13
CA ASP A 78 -7.30 16.97 3.54
C ASP A 78 -8.04 15.64 3.23
N HIS A 79 -7.50 14.51 3.67
CA HIS A 79 -8.04 13.18 3.45
C HIS A 79 -8.33 12.49 4.78
N PRO A 80 -9.55 12.63 5.36
CA PRO A 80 -9.85 12.21 6.74
C PRO A 80 -9.70 10.70 7.00
N GLN A 81 -9.75 9.88 5.95
CA GLN A 81 -9.56 8.43 6.05
C GLN A 81 -8.12 7.99 5.76
N LEU A 82 -7.21 8.92 5.48
CA LEU A 82 -5.78 8.66 5.36
C LEU A 82 -5.08 9.11 6.64
N SER A 83 -4.18 8.29 7.15
CA SER A 83 -3.37 8.62 8.33
C SER A 83 -1.92 8.20 8.16
N VAL A 84 -1.04 8.71 9.02
CA VAL A 84 0.40 8.37 9.02
C VAL A 84 0.70 7.46 10.20
N ASP A 85 1.29 6.29 9.95
CA ASP A 85 1.71 5.35 10.97
C ASP A 85 3.24 5.32 11.07
N THR A 86 3.77 5.85 12.18
CA THR A 86 5.22 6.02 12.36
C THR A 86 5.91 4.83 13.05
N ARG A 87 5.21 3.71 13.25
CA ARG A 87 5.70 2.58 14.06
C ARG A 87 7.07 2.04 13.63
N GLU A 88 7.36 2.06 12.33
CA GLU A 88 8.64 1.57 11.82
C GLU A 88 9.81 2.48 12.18
N LEU A 89 9.56 3.79 12.30
CA LEU A 89 10.57 4.79 12.65
C LEU A 89 11.02 4.70 14.11
N LEU A 90 10.20 4.07 14.96
CA LEU A 90 10.48 3.87 16.38
C LEU A 90 11.33 2.62 16.66
N ARG A 91 11.71 1.87 15.61
CA ARG A 91 12.47 0.62 15.74
C ARG A 91 13.93 0.85 15.40
N GLU A 92 14.82 0.28 16.22
CA GLU A 92 16.27 0.30 15.96
C GLU A 92 16.66 -0.64 14.80
N GLN A 93 15.85 -1.67 14.55
CA GLN A 93 16.10 -2.73 13.57
C GLN A 93 15.58 -2.36 12.17
N ALA A 94 15.99 -3.12 11.16
CA ALA A 94 15.48 -2.95 9.80
C ALA A 94 13.95 -3.11 9.73
N SER A 95 13.33 -2.35 8.82
CA SER A 95 11.91 -2.42 8.55
C SER A 95 11.55 -3.68 7.76
N TYR A 96 11.26 -4.79 8.44
CA TYR A 96 10.67 -5.98 7.81
C TYR A 96 9.14 -5.93 7.88
N THR A 97 8.49 -6.07 6.71
CA THR A 97 7.02 -6.04 6.58
C THR A 97 6.34 -7.07 7.49
N VAL A 98 6.90 -8.27 7.65
CA VAL A 98 6.34 -9.30 8.55
C VAL A 98 6.26 -8.79 10.00
N THR A 99 7.32 -8.18 10.51
CA THR A 99 7.38 -7.62 11.87
C THR A 99 6.42 -6.43 12.04
N THR A 100 6.22 -5.67 10.98
CA THR A 100 5.22 -4.60 10.91
C THR A 100 3.81 -5.14 11.02
N LEU A 101 3.45 -6.15 10.21
CA LEU A 101 2.13 -6.75 10.22
C LEU A 101 1.84 -7.51 11.53
N GLU A 102 2.84 -8.16 12.13
CA GLU A 102 2.72 -8.77 13.47
C GLU A 102 2.39 -7.73 14.54
N SER A 103 3.08 -6.60 14.52
CA SER A 103 2.83 -5.50 15.45
C SER A 103 1.44 -4.90 15.28
N LEU A 104 0.99 -4.73 14.03
CA LEU A 104 -0.37 -4.28 13.72
C LEU A 104 -1.41 -5.29 14.22
N ARG A 105 -1.20 -6.59 13.96
CA ARG A 105 -2.10 -7.65 14.41
C ARG A 105 -2.23 -7.69 15.92
N LYS A 106 -1.13 -7.47 16.65
CA LYS A 106 -1.11 -7.38 18.11
C LYS A 106 -1.90 -6.18 18.64
N GLU A 107 -1.83 -5.04 17.95
CA GLU A 107 -2.52 -3.80 18.32
C GLU A 107 -4.02 -3.85 17.98
N LEU A 108 -4.36 -4.28 16.77
CA LEU A 108 -5.72 -4.24 16.21
C LEU A 108 -6.57 -5.45 16.59
N GLY A 109 -5.93 -6.57 16.93
CA GLY A 109 -6.60 -7.81 17.29
C GLY A 109 -6.99 -8.69 16.09
N ALA A 110 -7.59 -9.84 16.40
CA ALA A 110 -7.90 -10.87 15.41
C ALA A 110 -9.13 -10.57 14.52
N ASN A 111 -9.98 -9.62 14.93
CA ASN A 111 -11.26 -9.31 14.26
C ASN A 111 -11.19 -8.07 13.34
N VAL A 112 -9.98 -7.58 13.05
CA VAL A 112 -9.76 -6.47 12.11
C VAL A 112 -9.14 -7.04 10.84
N SER A 113 -9.67 -6.67 9.68
CA SER A 113 -9.04 -6.99 8.41
C SER A 113 -7.90 -6.02 8.13
N ILE A 114 -6.74 -6.57 7.81
CA ILE A 114 -5.55 -5.80 7.43
C ILE A 114 -5.30 -6.06 5.96
N VAL A 115 -5.22 -5.01 5.15
CA VAL A 115 -4.93 -5.08 3.72
C VAL A 115 -3.58 -4.41 3.47
N PHE A 116 -2.56 -5.19 3.15
CA PHE A 116 -1.25 -4.66 2.75
C PHE A 116 -1.27 -4.30 1.27
N ILE A 117 -1.11 -3.01 0.98
CA ILE A 117 -1.16 -2.44 -0.36
C ILE A 117 0.27 -2.29 -0.88
N MET A 118 0.58 -2.88 -2.02
CA MET A 118 1.90 -2.80 -2.65
C MET A 118 1.81 -2.64 -4.17
N GLY A 119 2.84 -2.07 -4.79
CA GLY A 119 2.93 -1.99 -6.25
C GLY A 119 3.42 -3.29 -6.89
N ALA A 120 3.11 -3.48 -8.17
CA ALA A 120 3.52 -4.67 -8.93
C ALA A 120 5.04 -4.94 -8.92
N ASP A 121 5.88 -3.91 -8.96
CA ASP A 121 7.35 -4.07 -8.94
C ASP A 121 7.83 -4.67 -7.60
N ALA A 122 7.24 -4.22 -6.49
CA ALA A 122 7.52 -4.79 -5.17
C ALA A 122 7.00 -6.23 -5.08
N PHE A 123 5.85 -6.51 -5.68
CA PHE A 123 5.25 -7.84 -5.70
C PHE A 123 6.10 -8.84 -6.50
N ALA A 124 6.66 -8.43 -7.64
CA ALA A 124 7.56 -9.26 -8.44
C ALA A 124 8.81 -9.70 -7.66
N GLN A 125 9.19 -8.95 -6.61
CA GLN A 125 10.30 -9.26 -5.72
C GLN A 125 9.86 -9.79 -4.36
N LEU A 126 8.58 -10.08 -4.13
CA LEU A 126 8.04 -10.42 -2.81
C LEU A 126 8.75 -11.62 -2.18
N THR A 127 9.16 -12.60 -2.96
CA THR A 127 9.84 -13.81 -2.46
C THR A 127 11.25 -13.56 -1.91
N THR A 128 11.82 -12.37 -2.14
CA THR A 128 13.10 -11.97 -1.53
C THR A 128 12.90 -11.37 -0.12
N TRP A 129 11.66 -11.05 0.26
CA TRP A 129 11.37 -10.41 1.53
C TRP A 129 11.49 -11.41 2.69
N TYR A 130 11.94 -10.90 3.84
CA TYR A 130 12.09 -11.71 5.04
C TYR A 130 10.75 -12.32 5.49
N GLN A 131 10.70 -13.66 5.51
CA GLN A 131 9.51 -14.47 5.84
C GLN A 131 8.25 -14.09 5.04
N TRP A 132 8.40 -13.83 3.73
CA TRP A 132 7.32 -13.39 2.85
C TRP A 132 6.08 -14.30 2.86
N GLU A 133 6.24 -15.61 3.07
CA GLU A 133 5.13 -16.57 3.12
C GLU A 133 4.14 -16.25 4.25
N ARG A 134 4.64 -15.72 5.38
CA ARG A 134 3.83 -15.39 6.55
C ARG A 134 2.98 -14.13 6.36
N LEU A 135 3.23 -13.34 5.32
CA LEU A 135 2.51 -12.08 5.12
C LEU A 135 1.01 -12.34 4.91
N ARG A 136 0.63 -13.43 4.24
CA ARG A 136 -0.78 -13.82 4.05
C ARG A 136 -1.44 -14.30 5.34
N ASP A 137 -0.69 -14.80 6.31
CA ASP A 137 -1.26 -15.16 7.62
C ASP A 137 -1.63 -13.92 8.44
N LEU A 138 -1.00 -12.78 8.13
CA LEU A 138 -1.10 -11.55 8.91
C LEU A 138 -2.00 -10.50 8.26
N ALA A 139 -2.09 -10.50 6.92
CA ALA A 139 -2.87 -9.55 6.14
C ALA A 139 -3.39 -10.16 4.83
N HIS A 140 -4.36 -9.49 4.21
CA HIS A 140 -4.61 -9.60 2.79
C HIS A 140 -3.51 -8.87 2.01
N ILE A 141 -3.23 -9.29 0.77
CA ILE A 141 -2.29 -8.61 -0.11
C ILE A 141 -3.04 -8.05 -1.31
N ILE A 142 -2.87 -6.74 -1.54
CA ILE A 142 -3.34 -6.05 -2.73
C ILE A 142 -2.15 -5.60 -3.55
N VAL A 143 -2.17 -5.95 -4.82
CA VAL A 143 -1.18 -5.49 -5.78
C VAL A 143 -1.81 -4.46 -6.70
N MET A 144 -1.29 -3.23 -6.63
CA MET A 144 -1.59 -2.16 -7.57
C MET A 144 -0.86 -2.44 -8.87
N ALA A 145 -1.60 -2.95 -9.86
CA ALA A 145 -1.07 -3.36 -11.14
C ALA A 145 -1.09 -2.19 -12.14
N ARG A 146 -0.02 -2.09 -12.94
CA ARG A 146 0.06 -1.16 -14.07
C ARG A 146 -0.16 -1.93 -15.37
N PRO A 147 -0.74 -1.31 -16.41
CA PRO A 147 -0.63 -1.83 -17.75
C PRO A 147 0.87 -2.08 -18.06
N ASN A 148 1.22 -3.31 -18.42
CA ASN A 148 2.59 -3.76 -18.69
C ASN A 148 3.51 -4.00 -17.47
N SER A 149 3.00 -4.08 -16.24
CA SER A 149 3.85 -4.49 -15.10
C SER A 149 4.43 -5.89 -15.31
N SER A 150 5.69 -6.10 -14.89
CA SER A 150 6.34 -7.40 -14.96
C SER A 150 5.56 -8.46 -14.20
N SER A 151 5.31 -9.60 -14.85
CA SER A 151 4.76 -10.77 -14.18
C SER A 151 5.78 -11.33 -13.18
N PRO A 152 5.39 -11.78 -11.98
CA PRO A 152 6.32 -12.43 -11.08
C PRO A 152 6.90 -13.70 -11.74
N SER A 153 8.17 -13.99 -11.50
CA SER A 153 8.82 -15.20 -11.98
C SER A 153 8.58 -16.42 -11.08
N HIS A 154 8.20 -16.20 -9.82
CA HIS A 154 8.04 -17.26 -8.84
C HIS A 154 6.68 -17.99 -8.99
N PRO A 155 6.65 -19.34 -9.08
CA PRO A 155 5.42 -20.09 -9.35
C PRO A 155 4.27 -19.81 -8.37
N VAL A 156 4.57 -19.66 -7.08
CA VAL A 156 3.53 -19.37 -6.07
C VAL A 156 2.85 -18.02 -6.32
N LEU A 157 3.62 -17.01 -6.73
CA LEU A 157 3.07 -15.68 -7.01
C LEU A 157 2.29 -15.66 -8.33
N GLN A 158 2.73 -16.44 -9.33
CA GLN A 158 1.98 -16.65 -10.56
C GLN A 158 0.62 -17.29 -10.27
N GLN A 159 0.59 -18.31 -9.41
CA GLN A 159 -0.65 -18.95 -9.00
C GLN A 159 -1.60 -17.96 -8.29
N TRP A 160 -1.09 -17.06 -7.44
CA TRP A 160 -1.92 -16.03 -6.80
C TRP A 160 -2.54 -15.09 -7.84
N VAL A 161 -1.75 -14.66 -8.83
CA VAL A 161 -2.21 -13.82 -9.95
C VAL A 161 -3.27 -14.53 -10.78
N GLU A 162 -3.05 -15.79 -11.14
CA GLU A 162 -4.01 -16.59 -11.92
C GLU A 162 -5.33 -16.77 -11.17
N GLN A 163 -5.28 -17.09 -9.87
CA GLN A 163 -6.48 -17.21 -9.03
C GLN A 163 -7.26 -15.89 -8.96
N ALA A 164 -6.57 -14.76 -8.77
CA ALA A 164 -7.22 -13.45 -8.74
C ALA A 164 -7.89 -13.10 -10.08
N LYS A 165 -7.24 -13.41 -11.20
CA LYS A 165 -7.81 -13.17 -12.55
C LYS A 165 -9.04 -14.03 -12.82
N LEU A 166 -9.02 -15.30 -12.41
CA LEU A 166 -10.18 -16.18 -12.53
C LEU A 166 -11.36 -15.62 -11.74
N SER A 167 -11.15 -15.25 -10.47
CA SER A 167 -12.20 -14.66 -9.63
C SER A 167 -12.76 -13.34 -10.17
N ALA A 168 -11.91 -12.51 -10.80
CA ALA A 168 -12.35 -11.29 -11.47
C ALA A 168 -13.24 -11.59 -12.69
N SER A 169 -12.82 -12.52 -13.56
CA SER A 169 -13.58 -12.88 -14.77
C SER A 169 -14.94 -13.52 -14.44
N GLU A 170 -15.01 -14.33 -13.39
CA GLU A 170 -16.27 -14.90 -12.91
C GLU A 170 -17.21 -13.79 -12.44
N SER A 171 -16.69 -12.76 -11.76
CA SER A 171 -17.50 -11.63 -11.26
C SER A 171 -18.11 -10.78 -12.39
N GLU A 172 -17.38 -10.57 -13.49
CA GLU A 172 -17.86 -9.80 -14.65
C GLU A 172 -18.98 -10.52 -15.42
N GLN A 173 -18.96 -11.86 -15.43
CA GLN A 173 -19.93 -12.68 -16.14
C GLN A 173 -21.35 -12.66 -15.51
N TYR A 174 -21.48 -12.32 -14.22
CA TYR A 174 -22.75 -12.44 -13.47
C TYR A 174 -23.48 -11.10 -13.18
N GLY A 175 -23.07 -9.98 -13.77
CA GLY A 175 -23.81 -8.71 -13.72
C GLY A 175 -23.59 -7.86 -12.45
N GLU A 176 -23.98 -6.58 -12.53
CA GLU A 176 -23.52 -5.43 -11.73
C GLU A 176 -23.66 -5.54 -10.19
N ASP A 177 -24.47 -6.47 -9.67
CA ASP A 177 -24.59 -6.72 -8.21
C ASP A 177 -23.33 -7.39 -7.60
N LEU A 178 -22.38 -7.86 -8.42
CA LEU A 178 -21.16 -8.55 -7.97
C LEU A 178 -19.88 -7.69 -7.92
N SER A 179 -19.94 -6.40 -8.28
CA SER A 179 -18.89 -5.45 -7.81
C SER A 179 -18.73 -5.50 -6.27
N ALA A 180 -19.75 -6.06 -5.59
CA ALA A 180 -19.76 -6.48 -4.20
C ALA A 180 -19.09 -7.83 -3.84
N ASN A 181 -18.30 -8.52 -4.68
CA ASN A 181 -17.83 -9.88 -4.31
C ASN A 181 -16.33 -10.23 -4.43
N ILE A 182 -15.52 -9.69 -5.35
CA ILE A 182 -14.08 -10.06 -5.36
C ILE A 182 -13.31 -9.51 -4.15
N TYR A 183 -13.76 -8.37 -3.62
CA TYR A 183 -13.19 -7.73 -2.43
C TYR A 183 -13.99 -8.03 -1.15
N ALA A 184 -15.15 -8.69 -1.25
CA ALA A 184 -15.95 -9.07 -0.08
C ALA A 184 -15.17 -9.95 0.90
N GLN A 185 -14.21 -10.74 0.39
CA GLN A 185 -13.29 -11.52 1.22
C GLN A 185 -12.54 -10.67 2.26
N PHE A 186 -12.23 -9.41 1.95
CA PHE A 186 -11.53 -8.50 2.87
C PHE A 186 -12.40 -8.04 4.03
N HIS A 187 -13.72 -8.18 3.92
CA HIS A 187 -14.67 -7.87 4.99
C HIS A 187 -15.17 -9.12 5.74
N GLN A 188 -14.73 -10.30 5.31
CA GLN A 188 -15.15 -11.61 5.87
C GLN A 188 -14.03 -12.38 6.55
N GLN A 189 -12.78 -12.00 6.29
CA GLN A 189 -11.61 -12.61 6.88
C GLN A 189 -10.65 -11.52 7.34
N PRO A 190 -9.85 -11.76 8.39
CA PRO A 190 -8.90 -10.76 8.86
C PRO A 190 -7.61 -10.69 8.02
N ALA A 191 -7.30 -11.75 7.26
CA ALA A 191 -6.09 -11.92 6.46
C ALA A 191 -6.28 -13.03 5.41
N GLY A 192 -5.26 -13.30 4.59
CA GLY A 192 -5.18 -14.49 3.74
C GLY A 192 -5.64 -14.30 2.30
N GLY A 193 -6.48 -13.32 2.02
CA GLY A 193 -6.93 -12.98 0.67
C GLY A 193 -5.85 -12.27 -0.18
N PHE A 194 -6.03 -12.32 -1.49
CA PHE A 194 -5.18 -11.67 -2.47
C PHE A 194 -6.03 -11.08 -3.59
N ALA A 195 -5.69 -9.90 -4.10
CA ALA A 195 -6.28 -9.38 -5.33
C ALA A 195 -5.34 -8.44 -6.09
N LEU A 196 -5.66 -8.28 -7.38
CA LEU A 196 -5.05 -7.30 -8.27
C LEU A 196 -6.02 -6.14 -8.44
N LEU A 197 -5.53 -4.92 -8.22
CA LEU A 197 -6.29 -3.71 -8.54
C LEU A 197 -5.61 -3.01 -9.71
N GLU A 198 -6.21 -3.15 -10.89
CA GLU A 198 -5.78 -2.49 -12.11
C GLU A 198 -6.40 -1.09 -12.20
N ARG A 199 -5.56 -0.06 -12.16
CA ARG A 199 -5.94 1.35 -12.28
C ARG A 199 -4.95 2.09 -13.17
N HIS A 200 -5.38 3.24 -13.70
CA HIS A 200 -4.48 4.17 -14.38
C HIS A 200 -3.62 4.90 -13.34
N LEU A 201 -2.53 4.27 -12.93
CA LEU A 201 -1.57 4.89 -12.01
C LEU A 201 -0.81 6.02 -12.72
N MET A 202 -0.63 7.12 -11.99
CA MET A 202 0.20 8.23 -12.45
C MET A 202 1.64 7.73 -12.70
N ASP A 203 2.20 8.07 -13.87
CA ASP A 203 3.60 7.78 -14.18
C ASP A 203 4.50 8.80 -13.50
N VAL A 204 4.75 8.56 -12.20
CA VAL A 204 5.55 9.42 -11.34
C VAL A 204 6.40 8.56 -10.41
N SER A 205 7.64 8.98 -10.18
CA SER A 205 8.49 8.39 -9.16
C SER A 205 9.13 9.47 -8.29
N ALA A 206 9.34 9.15 -7.02
CA ALA A 206 10.07 10.00 -6.10
C ALA A 206 11.47 10.37 -6.63
N THR A 207 12.16 9.44 -7.30
CA THR A 207 13.46 9.70 -7.91
C THR A 207 13.39 10.77 -8.99
N ALA A 208 12.42 10.71 -9.90
CA ALA A 208 12.24 11.73 -10.93
C ALA A 208 11.93 13.11 -10.32
N ILE A 209 11.08 13.16 -9.29
CA ILE A 209 10.76 14.39 -8.56
C ILE A 209 12.02 14.99 -7.93
N ARG A 210 12.85 14.18 -7.26
CA ARG A 210 14.10 14.68 -6.66
C ARG A 210 15.05 15.27 -7.72
N THR A 211 15.23 14.60 -8.86
CA THR A 211 16.03 15.12 -9.97
C THR A 211 15.50 16.45 -10.52
N GLU A 212 14.17 16.62 -10.60
CA GLU A 212 13.55 17.87 -11.04
C GLU A 212 13.77 19.03 -10.04
N LEU A 213 13.68 18.73 -8.73
CA LEU A 213 13.92 19.68 -7.64
C LEU A 213 15.40 20.11 -7.56
N GLU A 214 16.34 19.21 -7.85
CA GLU A 214 17.77 19.53 -7.94
C GLU A 214 18.08 20.50 -9.10
N GLY A 215 17.36 20.36 -10.23
CA GLY A 215 17.56 21.13 -11.46
C GLY A 215 16.87 22.51 -11.49
N VAL A 216 16.31 22.99 -10.38
CA VAL A 216 15.55 24.25 -10.26
C VAL A 216 14.25 24.27 -11.10
N ASN A 217 13.73 23.08 -11.51
CA ASN A 217 12.45 22.97 -12.23
C ASN A 217 11.29 22.71 -11.27
N ASP A 218 11.12 23.63 -10.30
CA ASP A 218 10.13 23.53 -9.22
C ASP A 218 8.70 23.37 -9.77
N SER A 219 8.39 23.97 -10.93
CA SER A 219 7.06 23.87 -11.55
C SER A 219 6.69 22.46 -12.00
N LYS A 220 7.66 21.69 -12.53
CA LYS A 220 7.41 20.34 -13.00
C LYS A 220 7.23 19.38 -11.82
N ALA A 221 8.13 19.46 -10.84
CA ALA A 221 8.04 18.69 -9.61
C ALA A 221 6.73 18.97 -8.85
N ALA A 222 6.33 20.24 -8.74
CA ALA A 222 5.11 20.65 -8.04
C ALA A 222 3.83 20.06 -8.66
N ALA A 223 3.79 19.82 -9.97
CA ALA A 223 2.63 19.19 -10.62
C ALA A 223 2.40 17.74 -10.17
N HIS A 224 3.44 17.09 -9.63
CA HIS A 224 3.41 15.71 -9.18
C HIS A 224 3.27 15.56 -7.66
N LEU A 225 3.22 16.66 -6.91
CA LEU A 225 3.16 16.69 -5.45
C LEU A 225 1.80 17.20 -4.95
N PRO A 226 1.35 16.79 -3.76
CA PRO A 226 0.28 17.49 -3.07
C PRO A 226 0.67 18.95 -2.86
N ARG A 227 -0.28 19.88 -3.04
CA ARG A 227 0.03 21.32 -3.01
C ARG A 227 0.76 21.75 -1.74
N ALA A 228 0.31 21.30 -0.57
CA ALA A 228 0.94 21.61 0.72
C ALA A 228 2.38 21.07 0.83
N VAL A 229 2.64 19.89 0.26
CA VAL A 229 3.97 19.27 0.20
C VAL A 229 4.90 20.08 -0.71
N ALA A 230 4.42 20.47 -1.90
CA ALA A 230 5.20 21.28 -2.83
C ALA A 230 5.61 22.63 -2.20
N THR A 231 4.66 23.34 -1.58
CA THR A 231 4.93 24.59 -0.86
C THR A 231 5.96 24.40 0.24
N TYR A 232 5.80 23.37 1.08
CA TYR A 232 6.73 23.11 2.18
C TYR A 232 8.15 22.77 1.71
N ILE A 233 8.29 21.95 0.66
CA ILE A 233 9.58 21.63 0.05
C ILE A 233 10.27 22.91 -0.44
N GLN A 234 9.53 23.79 -1.11
CA GLN A 234 10.04 25.05 -1.64
C GLN A 234 10.52 25.99 -0.53
N GLU A 235 9.68 26.22 0.50
CA GLU A 235 9.96 27.13 1.61
C GLU A 235 11.17 26.68 2.45
N ASN A 236 11.32 25.37 2.64
CA ASN A 236 12.41 24.79 3.44
C ASN A 236 13.65 24.46 2.59
N GLY A 237 13.60 24.62 1.27
CA GLY A 237 14.70 24.30 0.37
C GLY A 237 15.12 22.84 0.40
N LEU A 238 14.16 21.92 0.58
CA LEU A 238 14.43 20.48 0.61
C LEU A 238 14.84 19.99 -0.78
N TYR A 239 15.67 18.93 -0.83
CA TYR A 239 16.18 18.32 -2.07
C TYR A 239 17.06 19.22 -2.95
N ARG A 240 17.57 20.34 -2.43
CA ARG A 240 18.48 21.23 -3.16
C ARG A 240 19.94 20.89 -2.87
N SER A 241 20.76 20.78 -3.91
CA SER A 241 22.20 20.56 -3.78
C SER A 241 22.90 21.83 -3.27
N GLY A 242 23.48 21.75 -2.06
CA GLY A 242 24.34 22.81 -1.50
C GLY A 242 23.59 23.97 -0.83
N ARG A 243 23.55 23.95 0.50
CA ARG A 243 23.68 25.16 1.32
C ARG A 243 24.94 25.03 2.15
#